data_AF-A0A9X4GH76-F1
#
_entry.id   AF-A0A9X4GH76-F1
#
_cell.length_a   1.000
_cell.length_b   1.000
_cell.length_c   1.000
_cell.angle_alpha   90.00
_cell.angle_beta   90.00
_cell.angle_gamma   90.00
#
_symmetry.space_group_name_H-M   'P 1'
#
loop_
_entity.id
_entity.type
_entity.pdbx_description
1 polymer ?
#
loop_
_entity_poly.entity_id
_entity_poly.type
_entity_poly.pdbx_seq_one_letter_code
_entity_poly.pdbx_strand_id
1 'polypeptide(L)'
;MLKNSEVKLVKIIVDMAIFLEFSSPDLLDPDCAIEAMEDIAAELQTLNYEDRANIADIFRDLSKKYKGDKAEYVINLPESLGII
;
A
#
# COMPACT_ATOMS: atom_id res chain seq x y z
N MET A 1 12.46 -5.53 16.17
CA MET A 1 13.12 -4.97 14.97
C MET A 1 12.40 -5.53 13.77
N LEU A 2 11.83 -4.67 12.93
CA LEU A 2 11.27 -5.06 11.63
C LEU A 2 12.30 -5.84 10.82
N LYS A 3 11.93 -7.00 10.28
CA LYS A 3 12.84 -7.72 9.40
C LYS A 3 13.00 -6.92 8.11
N ASN A 4 14.22 -6.80 7.60
CA ASN A 4 14.49 -6.10 6.34
C ASN A 4 13.58 -6.62 5.20
N SER A 5 13.24 -7.92 5.20
CA SER A 5 12.33 -8.52 4.23
C SER A 5 10.91 -7.93 4.27
N GLU A 6 10.32 -7.71 5.46
CA GLU A 6 8.97 -7.15 5.61
C GLU A 6 8.92 -5.73 5.05
N VAL A 7 9.91 -4.91 5.41
CA VAL A 7 10.03 -3.53 4.89
C VAL A 7 10.15 -3.51 3.36
N LYS A 8 10.86 -4.47 2.77
CA LYS A 8 11.00 -4.59 1.31
C LYS A 8 9.69 -5.04 0.66
N LEU A 9 8.98 -5.99 1.24
CA LEU A 9 7.68 -6.45 0.73
C LEU A 9 6.65 -5.33 0.76
N VAL A 10 6.50 -4.62 1.89
CA VAL A 10 5.58 -3.49 1.98
C VAL A 10 6.00 -2.38 1.01
N LYS A 11 7.30 -2.14 0.80
CA LYS A 11 7.74 -1.19 -0.23
C LYS A 11 7.29 -1.60 -1.64
N ILE A 12 7.35 -2.89 -1.99
CA ILE A 12 6.87 -3.37 -3.29
C ILE A 12 5.36 -3.10 -3.42
N ILE A 13 4.59 -3.35 -2.36
CA ILE A 13 3.15 -3.06 -2.33
C ILE A 13 2.89 -1.56 -2.50
N VAL A 14 3.63 -0.71 -1.78
CA VAL A 14 3.54 0.76 -1.91
C VAL A 14 3.85 1.22 -3.33
N ASP A 15 4.94 0.72 -3.93
CA ASP A 15 5.32 1.09 -5.29
C ASP A 15 4.23 0.70 -6.29
N MET A 16 3.61 -0.48 -6.10
CA MET A 16 2.48 -0.94 -6.90
C MET A 16 1.24 -0.07 -6.70
N ALA A 17 0.86 0.22 -5.45
CA ALA A 17 -0.30 1.06 -5.15
C ALA A 17 -0.14 2.47 -5.75
N ILE A 18 1.06 3.06 -5.66
CA ILE A 18 1.36 4.33 -6.33
C ILE A 18 1.24 4.21 -7.86
N PHE A 19 1.68 3.09 -8.44
CA PHE A 19 1.54 2.89 -9.88
C PHE A 19 0.07 2.80 -10.29
N LEU A 20 -0.75 2.05 -9.55
CA LEU A 20 -2.17 1.87 -9.84
C LEU A 20 -2.95 3.19 -9.68
N GLU A 21 -2.67 3.97 -8.63
CA GLU A 21 -3.36 5.23 -8.35
C GLU A 21 -2.94 6.38 -9.29
N PHE A 22 -1.63 6.52 -9.57
CA PHE A 22 -1.10 7.71 -10.25
C PHE A 22 -0.82 7.48 -11.75
N SER A 23 -1.19 6.33 -12.31
CA SER A 23 -1.11 6.12 -13.76
C SER A 23 -2.23 6.89 -14.48
N SER A 24 -1.92 7.41 -15.67
CA SER A 24 -2.93 8.06 -16.50
C SER A 24 -4.02 7.05 -16.90
N PRO A 25 -5.31 7.44 -16.89
CA PRO A 25 -6.41 6.62 -17.42
C PRO A 25 -6.22 6.20 -18.88
N ASP A 26 -5.40 6.92 -19.66
CA ASP A 26 -5.05 6.56 -21.03
C ASP A 26 -4.10 5.34 -21.13
N LEU A 27 -3.40 5.01 -20.03
CA LEU A 27 -2.41 3.92 -19.97
C LEU A 27 -2.89 2.73 -19.14
N LEU A 28 -3.71 2.97 -18.13
CA LEU A 28 -4.26 1.95 -17.24
C LEU A 28 -5.75 2.25 -17.03
N ASP A 29 -6.59 1.26 -17.32
CA ASP A 29 -8.01 1.34 -17.04
C ASP A 29 -8.23 1.51 -15.53
N PRO A 30 -8.89 2.60 -15.08
CA PRO A 30 -9.16 2.84 -13.67
C PRO A 30 -9.91 1.69 -12.99
N ASP A 31 -10.81 1.01 -13.69
CA ASP A 31 -11.57 -0.11 -13.12
C ASP A 31 -10.64 -1.31 -12.86
N CYS A 32 -9.70 -1.59 -13.77
CA CYS A 32 -8.67 -2.60 -13.56
C CYS A 32 -7.69 -2.21 -12.44
N ALA A 33 -7.39 -0.91 -12.28
CA ALA A 33 -6.53 -0.43 -11.19
C ALA A 33 -7.20 -0.63 -9.83
N ILE A 34 -8.50 -0.37 -9.73
CA ILE A 34 -9.31 -0.60 -8.53
C ILE A 34 -9.36 -2.10 -8.22
N GLU A 35 -9.68 -2.96 -9.18
CA GLU A 35 -9.74 -4.41 -8.98
C GLU A 35 -8.41 -4.97 -8.45
N ALA A 36 -7.27 -4.53 -9.01
CA ALA A 36 -5.95 -4.94 -8.52
C ALA A 36 -5.66 -4.43 -7.10
N MET A 37 -6.13 -3.24 -6.73
CA MET A 37 -6.01 -2.73 -5.35
C MET A 37 -6.90 -3.52 -4.38
N GLU A 38 -8.09 -3.93 -4.79
CA GLU A 38 -9.00 -4.77 -4.00
C GLU A 38 -8.39 -6.15 -3.73
N ASP A 39 -7.74 -6.77 -4.73
CA ASP A 39 -7.03 -8.04 -4.55
C ASP A 39 -5.88 -7.93 -3.54
N ILE A 40 -5.10 -6.84 -3.60
CA ILE A 40 -4.04 -6.55 -2.63
C ILE A 40 -4.63 -6.39 -1.23
N ALA A 41 -5.71 -5.62 -1.10
CA ALA A 41 -6.39 -5.40 0.17
C ALA A 41 -6.91 -6.72 0.76
N ALA A 42 -7.57 -7.55 -0.05
CA ALA A 42 -8.13 -8.83 0.36
C ALA A 42 -7.05 -9.76 0.94
N GLU A 43 -5.91 -9.89 0.26
CA GLU A 43 -4.81 -10.74 0.74
C GLU A 43 -4.22 -10.19 2.05
N LEU A 44 -3.98 -8.88 2.15
CA LEU A 44 -3.46 -8.26 3.38
C LEU A 44 -4.43 -8.39 4.56
N GLN A 45 -5.74 -8.38 4.31
CA GLN A 45 -6.77 -8.58 5.34
C GLN A 45 -6.79 -10.02 5.89
N THR A 46 -6.22 -11.01 5.19
CA THR A 46 -6.09 -12.39 5.70
C THR A 46 -5.05 -12.54 6.81
N LEU A 47 -4.15 -11.56 6.95
CA LEU A 47 -3.10 -11.56 7.97
C LEU A 47 -3.70 -11.41 9.38
N ASN A 48 -2.98 -11.96 10.36
CA ASN A 48 -3.35 -11.77 11.75
C ASN A 48 -3.19 -10.29 12.17
N TYR A 49 -3.78 -9.92 13.31
CA TYR A 49 -3.77 -8.54 13.79
C TYR A 49 -2.36 -7.98 14.03
N GLU A 50 -1.43 -8.78 14.56
CA GLU A 50 -0.06 -8.34 14.82
C GLU A 50 0.68 -8.00 13.52
N ASP A 51 0.56 -8.87 12.52
CA ASP A 51 1.15 -8.65 11.19
C ASP A 51 0.54 -7.44 10.48
N ARG A 52 -0.79 -7.26 10.56
CA ARG A 52 -1.47 -6.08 9.99
C ARG A 52 -1.02 -4.78 10.63
N ALA A 53 -0.96 -4.73 11.96
CA ALA A 53 -0.48 -3.56 12.70
C ALA A 53 0.98 -3.24 12.34
N ASN A 54 1.83 -4.26 12.26
CA ASN A 54 3.22 -4.14 11.87
C ASN A 54 3.39 -3.60 10.45
N ILE A 55 2.60 -4.10 9.50
CA ILE A 55 2.59 -3.62 8.11
C ILE A 55 2.09 -2.18 8.02
N ALA A 56 1.03 -1.81 8.75
CA ALA A 56 0.51 -0.46 8.79
C ALA A 56 1.57 0.56 9.27
N ASP A 57 2.36 0.19 10.28
CA ASP A 57 3.47 1.03 10.74
C ASP A 57 4.58 1.16 9.68
N ILE A 58 4.89 0.08 8.95
CA ILE A 58 5.82 0.14 7.82
C ILE A 58 5.32 1.09 6.72
N PHE A 59 4.03 1.06 6.36
CA PHE A 59 3.45 2.00 5.39
C PHE A 59 3.68 3.45 5.83
N ARG A 60 3.36 3.76 7.09
CA ARG A 60 3.53 5.11 7.67
C ARG A 60 4.99 5.55 7.72
N ASP A 61 5.93 4.62 7.94
CA ASP A 61 7.36 4.92 7.89
C ASP A 61 7.88 5.10 6.45
N LEU A 62 7.35 4.33 5.50
CA LEU A 62 7.70 4.45 4.08
C LEU A 62 7.13 5.75 3.47
N SER A 63 5.98 6.25 3.93
CA SER A 63 5.37 7.50 3.43
C SER A 63 6.35 8.68 3.48
N LYS A 64 7.19 8.73 4.53
CA LYS A 64 8.25 9.75 4.74
C LYS A 64 9.31 9.80 3.63
N LYS A 65 9.38 8.76 2.78
CA LYS A 65 10.31 8.68 1.64
C LYS A 65 9.73 9.28 0.35
N TYR A 66 8.43 9.52 0.31
CA TYR A 66 7.73 10.13 -0.84
C TYR A 66 7.46 11.61 -0.58
N LYS A 67 6.95 12.34 -1.58
CA LYS A 67 6.66 13.78 -1.50
C LYS A 67 5.30 14.08 -2.13
N GLY A 68 4.65 15.15 -1.65
CA GLY A 68 3.36 15.61 -2.14
C GLY A 68 2.28 14.53 -2.00
N ASP A 69 1.39 14.46 -2.99
CA ASP A 69 0.23 13.57 -3.02
C ASP A 69 0.60 12.10 -2.80
N LYS A 70 1.79 11.66 -3.26
CA LYS A 70 2.26 10.29 -3.03
C LYS A 70 2.55 10.00 -1.55
N ALA A 71 3.06 10.98 -0.81
CA ALA A 71 3.29 10.79 0.63
C ALA A 71 1.96 10.70 1.40
N GLU A 72 0.99 11.55 1.03
CA GLU A 72 -0.36 11.56 1.61
C GLU A 72 -1.15 10.30 1.25
N TYR A 73 -1.02 9.81 0.03
CA TYR A 73 -1.59 8.53 -0.37
C TYR A 73 -1.02 7.38 0.48
N VAL A 74 0.30 7.28 0.58
CA VAL A 74 0.97 6.16 1.26
C VAL A 74 0.71 6.15 2.77
N ILE A 75 0.58 7.31 3.42
CA ILE A 75 0.29 7.35 4.86
C ILE A 75 -1.13 6.85 5.17
N ASN A 76 -2.08 7.01 4.24
CA ASN A 76 -3.49 6.62 4.39
C ASN A 76 -3.80 5.22 3.80
N LEU A 77 -2.84 4.59 3.12
CA LEU A 77 -3.00 3.24 2.55
C LEU A 77 -3.48 2.20 3.57
N PRO A 78 -2.97 2.15 4.82
CA PRO A 78 -3.45 1.17 5.79
C PRO A 78 -4.95 1.27 6.06
N GLU A 79 -5.48 2.48 6.20
CA GLU A 79 -6.91 2.76 6.36
C GLU A 79 -7.68 2.38 5.08
N SER A 80 -7.19 2.77 3.90
CA SER A 80 -7.83 2.46 2.60
C SER A 80 -7.88 0.96 2.30
N LEU A 81 -6.86 0.20 2.71
CA LEU A 81 -6.77 -1.25 2.54
C LEU A 81 -7.56 -2.02 3.62
N GLY A 82 -8.14 -1.34 4.61
CA GLY A 82 -8.94 -1.96 5.68
C GLY A 82 -8.12 -2.86 6.61
N ILE A 83 -6.83 -2.59 6.77
CA ILE A 83 -5.95 -3.41 7.62
C ILE A 83 -5.83 -2.89 9.06
N ILE A 84 -6.45 -1.74 9.37
CA ILE A 84 -6.51 -1.11 10.70
C ILE A 84 -7.89 -0.54 11.01
#